data_AF-A0A6C0DEG4-F1
#
_entry.id   AF-A0A6C0DEG4-F1
#
_cell.length_a   1.000
_cell.length_b   1.000
_cell.length_c   1.000
_cell.angle_alpha   90.00
_cell.angle_beta   90.00
_cell.angle_gamma   90.00
#
_symmetry.space_group_name_H-M   'P 1'
#
loop_
_entity.id
_entity.type
_entity.pdbx_description
1 polymer ?
#
loop_
_entity_poly.entity_id
_entity_poly.type
_entity_poly.pdbx_seq_one_letter_code
_entity_poly.pdbx_strand_id
1 'polypeptide(L)'
;MSESITTESVGILNYLAFFILYIICFVFIYKKNTEYIGFTVLLVINIAVMLYTTSQLMDIFQRSKYFVEMIASFSVIVGIVFHTILIIFILMVANNLNSKNIKKYGTPFILPEKYKKKLELIKRLMISSFCLGSVILFVIFNYNNRLNTNFLTIITKLEFKTVFESKTLFLTLAASLALIGISAYQIFEGDGFSKLSRQQLMDKEK
;
A
#
# COMPACT_ATOMS: atom_id res chain seq x y z
N MET A 1 25.58 -10.29 22.52
CA MET A 1 25.42 -8.82 22.43
C MET A 1 25.76 -8.28 21.02
N SER A 2 26.51 -9.00 20.18
CA SER A 2 26.72 -8.65 18.76
C SER A 2 25.57 -9.09 17.83
N GLU A 3 24.89 -10.21 18.11
CA GLU A 3 23.82 -10.75 17.24
C GLU A 3 22.57 -9.86 17.13
N SER A 4 22.21 -9.12 18.19
CA SER A 4 21.01 -8.26 18.17
C SER A 4 21.21 -6.98 17.35
N ILE A 5 22.45 -6.48 17.25
CA ILE A 5 22.78 -5.28 16.47
C ILE A 5 22.78 -5.61 14.98
N THR A 6 23.20 -6.82 14.62
CA THR A 6 23.21 -7.28 13.23
C THR A 6 21.80 -7.53 12.67
N THR A 7 20.84 -7.98 13.48
CA THR A 7 19.47 -8.26 12.99
C THR A 7 18.65 -6.99 12.79
N GLU A 8 18.78 -5.99 13.67
CA GLU A 8 18.09 -4.70 13.52
C GLU A 8 18.61 -3.90 12.31
N SER A 9 19.94 -3.87 12.12
CA SER A 9 20.55 -3.16 10.98
C SER A 9 20.20 -3.78 9.63
N VAL A 10 20.10 -5.12 9.55
CA VAL A 10 19.63 -5.83 8.35
C VAL A 10 18.15 -5.52 8.07
N GLY A 11 17.32 -5.41 9.10
CA GLY A 11 15.91 -5.05 8.96
C GLY A 11 15.69 -3.67 8.32
N ILE A 12 16.40 -2.67 8.83
CA ILE A 12 16.33 -1.29 8.29
C ILE A 12 16.81 -1.27 6.84
N LEU A 13 17.90 -1.98 6.53
CA LEU A 13 18.44 -2.05 5.18
C LEU A 13 17.44 -2.68 4.19
N ASN A 14 16.73 -3.73 4.60
CA ASN A 14 15.69 -4.34 3.77
C ASN A 14 14.53 -3.38 3.47
N TYR A 15 14.03 -2.66 4.48
CA TYR A 15 12.98 -1.66 4.26
C TYR A 15 13.45 -0.52 3.34
N LEU A 16 14.69 -0.06 3.47
CA LEU A 16 15.27 0.94 2.55
C LEU A 16 15.38 0.40 1.13
N ALA A 17 15.85 -0.83 0.95
CA ALA A 17 15.95 -1.48 -0.35
C ALA A 17 14.57 -1.60 -1.02
N PHE A 18 13.56 -2.06 -0.27
CA PHE A 18 12.19 -2.10 -0.76
C PHE A 18 11.68 -0.71 -1.11
N PHE A 19 11.92 0.29 -0.26
CA PHE A 19 11.48 1.66 -0.52
C PHE A 19 12.04 2.22 -1.83
N ILE A 20 13.34 2.01 -2.10
CA ILE A 20 13.99 2.41 -3.35
C ILE A 20 13.37 1.66 -4.54
N LEU A 21 13.14 0.35 -4.42
CA LEU A 21 12.53 -0.46 -5.48
C LEU A 21 11.11 0.03 -5.83
N TYR A 22 10.30 0.41 -4.83
CA TYR A 22 8.98 1.02 -5.07
C TYR A 22 9.09 2.33 -5.84
N ILE A 23 10.02 3.21 -5.46
CA ILE A 23 10.23 4.49 -6.18
C ILE A 23 10.57 4.21 -7.65
N ILE A 24 11.49 3.28 -7.91
CA ILE A 24 11.88 2.90 -9.27
C ILE A 24 10.64 2.40 -10.05
N CYS A 25 9.84 1.51 -9.46
CA CYS A 25 8.60 1.02 -10.07
C CYS A 25 7.62 2.15 -10.37
N PHE A 26 7.39 3.09 -9.44
CA PHE A 26 6.52 4.23 -9.69
C PHE A 26 7.05 5.08 -10.85
N VAL A 27 8.36 5.35 -10.93
CA VAL A 27 8.94 6.06 -12.08
C VAL A 27 8.65 5.34 -13.41
N PHE A 28 8.76 4.02 -13.47
CA PHE A 28 8.43 3.24 -14.67
C PHE A 28 6.92 3.25 -15.00
N ILE A 29 6.05 3.29 -13.99
CA ILE A 29 4.59 3.37 -14.16
C ILE A 29 4.15 4.69 -14.82
N TYR A 30 4.86 5.79 -14.57
CA TYR A 30 4.56 7.08 -15.20
C TYR A 30 5.23 7.29 -16.56
N LYS A 31 6.17 6.43 -16.95
CA LYS A 31 6.79 6.49 -18.28
C LYS A 31 5.90 5.81 -19.33
N LYS A 32 5.76 6.48 -20.49
CA LYS A 32 5.02 5.97 -21.64
C LYS A 32 5.65 4.66 -22.13
N ASN A 33 4.82 3.68 -22.51
CA ASN A 33 5.18 2.34 -22.98
C ASN A 33 5.83 1.38 -21.96
N THR A 34 6.29 1.87 -20.80
CA THR A 34 6.84 1.00 -19.73
C THR A 34 5.84 0.75 -18.60
N GLU A 35 4.67 1.39 -18.64
CA GLU A 35 3.65 1.35 -17.59
C GLU A 35 3.26 -0.09 -17.19
N TYR A 36 3.00 -0.95 -18.18
CA TYR A 36 2.67 -2.36 -17.95
C TYR A 36 3.79 -3.10 -17.20
N ILE A 37 5.04 -2.97 -17.67
CA ILE A 37 6.21 -3.59 -17.06
C ILE A 37 6.38 -3.07 -15.62
N GLY A 38 6.19 -1.75 -15.42
CA GLY A 38 6.23 -1.13 -14.10
C GLY A 38 5.26 -1.77 -13.11
N PHE A 39 4.00 -1.99 -13.51
CA PHE A 39 3.02 -2.70 -12.67
C PHE A 39 3.38 -4.18 -12.43
N THR A 40 3.91 -4.88 -13.44
CA THR A 40 4.33 -6.28 -13.27
C THR A 40 5.47 -6.42 -12.26
N VAL A 41 6.51 -5.58 -12.38
CA VAL A 41 7.64 -5.59 -11.46
C VAL A 41 7.20 -5.14 -10.06
N LEU A 42 6.30 -4.15 -9.98
CA LEU A 42 5.72 -3.70 -8.71
C LEU A 42 4.95 -4.83 -8.00
N LEU A 43 4.22 -5.68 -8.73
CA LEU A 43 3.53 -6.83 -8.13
C LEU A 43 4.51 -7.78 -7.43
N VAL A 44 5.61 -8.13 -8.12
CA VAL A 44 6.62 -9.05 -7.58
C VAL A 44 7.25 -8.47 -6.32
N ILE A 45 7.64 -7.20 -6.35
CA ILE A 45 8.20 -6.49 -5.19
C ILE A 45 7.17 -6.42 -4.07
N ASN A 46 5.92 -6.09 -4.37
CA ASN A 46 4.86 -5.96 -3.37
C ASN A 46 4.55 -7.30 -2.68
N ILE A 47 4.62 -8.43 -3.40
CA ILE A 47 4.50 -9.77 -2.79
C ILE A 47 5.67 -10.03 -1.84
N ALA A 48 6.91 -9.72 -2.24
CA ALA A 48 8.07 -9.87 -1.36
C ALA A 48 7.96 -9.02 -0.10
N VAL A 49 7.56 -7.74 -0.24
CA VAL A 49 7.29 -6.84 0.89
C VAL A 49 6.16 -7.34 1.76
N MET A 50 5.08 -7.86 1.17
CA MET A 50 3.97 -8.43 1.92
C MET A 50 4.43 -9.57 2.80
N LEU A 51 5.17 -10.54 2.26
CA LEU A 51 5.66 -11.69 3.02
C LEU A 51 6.62 -11.25 4.14
N TYR A 52 7.57 -10.36 3.82
CA TYR A 52 8.56 -9.86 4.78
C TYR A 52 7.94 -9.02 5.90
N THR A 53 7.07 -8.08 5.54
CA THR A 53 6.45 -7.15 6.49
C THR A 53 5.41 -7.88 7.34
N THR A 54 4.62 -8.78 6.75
CA THR A 54 3.60 -9.53 7.50
C THR A 54 4.25 -10.46 8.51
N SER A 55 5.37 -11.12 8.21
CA SER A 55 6.05 -11.96 9.20
C SER A 55 6.53 -11.15 10.40
N GLN A 56 7.13 -9.98 10.18
CA GLN A 56 7.57 -9.10 11.27
C GLN A 56 6.41 -8.49 12.07
N LEU A 57 5.36 -8.04 11.38
CA LEU A 57 4.21 -7.43 12.04
C LEU A 57 3.34 -8.46 12.77
N MET A 58 3.31 -9.73 12.34
CA MET A 58 2.54 -10.76 13.02
C MET A 58 3.08 -11.06 14.42
N ASP A 59 4.40 -11.06 14.58
CA ASP A 59 5.05 -11.21 15.89
C ASP A 59 4.70 -10.05 16.83
N ILE A 60 4.72 -8.82 16.30
CA ILE A 60 4.32 -7.61 17.05
C ILE A 60 2.83 -7.68 17.40
N PHE A 61 1.98 -8.05 16.44
CA PHE A 61 0.55 -8.15 16.62
C PHE A 61 0.16 -9.16 17.71
N GLN A 62 0.84 -10.31 17.78
CA GLN A 62 0.58 -11.34 18.79
C GLN A 62 1.07 -10.95 20.19
N ARG A 63 2.14 -10.15 20.29
CA ARG A 63 2.74 -9.75 21.57
C ARG A 63 2.19 -8.44 22.12
N SER A 64 1.68 -7.59 21.25
CA SER A 64 1.22 -6.26 21.64
C SER A 64 0.00 -6.35 22.58
N LYS A 65 0.08 -5.60 23.68
CA LYS A 65 -1.05 -5.39 24.60
C LYS A 65 -1.70 -4.02 24.38
N TYR A 66 -1.19 -3.23 23.44
CA TYR A 66 -1.54 -1.82 23.28
C TYR A 66 -2.35 -1.62 22.00
N PHE A 67 -3.53 -1.03 22.18
CA PHE A 67 -4.52 -0.85 21.11
C PHE A 67 -3.98 -0.14 19.86
N VAL A 68 -3.20 0.93 20.03
CA VAL A 68 -2.71 1.72 18.89
C VAL A 68 -1.63 1.00 18.11
N GLU A 69 -0.74 0.26 18.77
CA GLU A 69 0.27 -0.58 18.09
C GLU A 69 -0.40 -1.71 17.29
N MET A 70 -1.45 -2.33 17.84
CA MET A 70 -2.26 -3.33 17.14
C MET A 70 -2.94 -2.75 15.89
N ILE A 71 -3.62 -1.61 16.02
CA ILE A 71 -4.28 -0.94 14.88
C ILE A 71 -3.26 -0.51 13.85
N ALA A 72 -2.10 0.00 14.27
CA ALA A 72 -1.05 0.41 13.36
C ALA A 72 -0.55 -0.77 12.52
N SER A 73 -0.23 -1.89 13.18
CA SER A 73 0.22 -3.12 12.51
C SER A 73 -0.85 -3.66 11.57
N PHE A 74 -2.11 -3.71 12.03
CA PHE A 74 -3.25 -4.15 11.22
C PHE A 74 -3.45 -3.27 9.98
N SER A 75 -3.37 -1.95 10.13
CA SER A 75 -3.55 -1.00 9.03
C SER A 75 -2.52 -1.20 7.91
N VAL A 76 -1.27 -1.51 8.27
CA VAL A 76 -0.21 -1.78 7.29
C VAL A 76 -0.46 -3.10 6.57
N ILE A 77 -0.82 -4.16 7.30
CA ILE A 77 -1.15 -5.47 6.69
C ILE A 77 -2.30 -5.32 5.70
N VAL A 78 -3.40 -4.69 6.13
CA VAL A 78 -4.56 -4.43 5.25
C VAL A 78 -4.16 -3.59 4.04
N GLY A 79 -3.37 -2.53 4.26
CA GLY A 79 -2.88 -1.68 3.19
C GLY A 79 -2.09 -2.45 2.13
N ILE A 80 -1.15 -3.31 2.53
CA ILE A 80 -0.33 -4.10 1.61
C ILE A 80 -1.17 -5.14 0.85
N VAL A 81 -2.10 -5.81 1.54
CA VAL A 81 -3.00 -6.79 0.90
C VAL A 81 -3.88 -6.10 -0.14
N PHE A 82 -4.48 -4.97 0.20
CA PHE A 82 -5.33 -4.22 -0.72
C PHE A 82 -4.51 -3.64 -1.89
N HIS A 83 -3.27 -3.21 -1.64
CA HIS A 83 -2.36 -2.80 -2.70
C HIS A 83 -2.07 -3.94 -3.68
N THR A 84 -1.87 -5.17 -3.18
CA THR A 84 -1.69 -6.37 -4.02
C THR A 84 -2.91 -6.61 -4.91
N ILE A 85 -4.11 -6.62 -4.32
CA ILE A 85 -5.36 -6.86 -5.04
C ILE A 85 -5.57 -5.79 -6.12
N LEU A 86 -5.28 -4.52 -5.81
CA LEU A 86 -5.38 -3.44 -6.76
C LEU A 86 -4.44 -3.62 -7.96
N ILE A 87 -3.17 -3.99 -7.72
CA ILE A 87 -2.22 -4.25 -8.80
C ILE A 87 -2.71 -5.40 -9.70
N ILE A 88 -3.28 -6.46 -9.10
CA ILE A 88 -3.90 -7.56 -9.86
C ILE A 88 -5.02 -7.03 -10.76
N PHE A 89 -5.92 -6.18 -10.25
CA PHE A 89 -6.98 -5.59 -11.08
C PHE A 89 -6.42 -4.77 -12.26
N ILE A 90 -5.37 -3.98 -12.03
CA ILE A 90 -4.73 -3.20 -13.10
C ILE A 90 -4.12 -4.14 -14.16
N LEU A 91 -3.38 -5.16 -13.74
CA LEU A 91 -2.75 -6.12 -14.65
C LEU A 91 -3.77 -6.95 -15.43
N MET A 92 -4.90 -7.34 -14.82
CA MET A 92 -6.00 -8.00 -15.52
C MET A 92 -6.54 -7.13 -16.66
N VAL A 93 -6.80 -5.85 -16.40
CA VAL A 93 -7.26 -4.91 -17.43
C VAL A 93 -6.19 -4.71 -18.51
N ALA A 94 -4.92 -4.56 -18.10
CA ALA A 94 -3.83 -4.35 -19.04
C ALA A 94 -3.62 -5.55 -19.96
N ASN A 95 -3.65 -6.77 -19.43
CA ASN A 95 -3.57 -8.01 -20.21
C ASN A 95 -4.74 -8.17 -21.19
N ASN A 96 -5.95 -7.86 -20.74
CA ASN A 96 -7.13 -7.90 -21.60
C ASN A 96 -7.04 -6.90 -22.74
N LEU A 97 -6.54 -5.68 -22.49
CA LEU A 97 -6.35 -4.68 -23.54
C LEU A 97 -5.20 -5.03 -24.49
N ASN A 98 -4.10 -5.59 -23.97
CA ASN A 98 -2.95 -5.95 -24.78
C ASN A 98 -3.29 -7.09 -25.75
N SER A 99 -3.96 -8.14 -25.27
CA SER A 99 -4.40 -9.27 -26.11
C SER A 99 -5.34 -8.82 -27.25
N LYS A 100 -6.18 -7.81 -27.02
CA LYS A 100 -7.08 -7.25 -28.03
C LYS A 100 -6.40 -6.33 -29.03
N ASN A 101 -5.53 -5.43 -28.57
CA ASN A 101 -4.85 -4.47 -29.44
C ASN A 101 -3.84 -5.17 -30.36
N ILE A 102 -3.16 -6.21 -29.87
CA ILE A 102 -2.32 -7.07 -30.71
C ILE A 102 -3.18 -7.76 -31.78
N LYS A 103 -4.34 -8.32 -31.41
CA LYS A 103 -5.26 -8.98 -32.36
C LYS A 103 -5.87 -8.03 -33.39
N LYS A 104 -6.13 -6.76 -33.03
CA LYS A 104 -6.90 -5.83 -33.88
C LYS A 104 -6.05 -4.83 -34.66
N TYR A 105 -4.92 -4.39 -34.11
CA TYR A 105 -4.13 -3.28 -34.66
C TYR A 105 -2.64 -3.57 -34.81
N GLY A 106 -2.15 -4.72 -34.32
CA GLY A 106 -0.72 -5.07 -34.37
C GLY A 106 0.19 -4.17 -33.53
N THR A 107 -0.38 -3.23 -32.75
CA THR A 107 0.37 -2.28 -31.92
C THR A 107 0.22 -2.58 -30.43
N PRO A 108 1.26 -2.34 -29.61
CA PRO A 108 1.18 -2.51 -28.17
C PRO A 108 0.21 -1.51 -27.53
N PHE A 109 -0.50 -2.00 -26.51
CA PHE A 109 -1.25 -1.28 -25.46
C PHE A 109 -1.49 0.24 -25.66
N ILE A 110 -2.71 0.60 -26.11
CA ILE A 110 -3.22 1.98 -26.05
C ILE A 110 -4.45 2.01 -25.14
N LEU A 111 -4.34 2.73 -24.02
CA LEU A 111 -5.44 2.92 -23.07
C LEU A 111 -6.38 4.04 -23.56
N PRO A 112 -7.71 3.84 -23.64
CA PRO A 112 -8.63 4.91 -24.00
C PRO A 112 -8.67 6.04 -22.95
N GLU A 113 -8.94 7.29 -23.35
CA GLU A 113 -8.86 8.46 -22.46
C GLU A 113 -9.68 8.33 -21.16
N LYS A 114 -10.89 7.76 -21.25
CA LYS A 114 -11.77 7.54 -20.08
C LYS A 114 -11.09 6.68 -19.01
N TYR A 115 -10.23 5.74 -19.41
CA TYR A 115 -9.47 4.87 -18.51
C TYR A 115 -8.20 5.54 -18.00
N LYS A 116 -7.60 6.45 -18.76
CA LYS A 116 -6.40 7.19 -18.34
C LYS A 116 -6.67 7.99 -17.07
N LYS A 117 -7.75 8.77 -17.04
CA LYS A 117 -8.11 9.58 -15.85
C LYS A 117 -8.30 8.73 -14.60
N LYS A 118 -8.97 7.58 -14.74
CA LYS A 118 -9.22 6.65 -13.63
C LYS A 118 -7.94 5.95 -13.18
N LEU A 119 -7.10 5.51 -14.11
CA LEU A 119 -5.81 4.91 -13.81
C LEU A 119 -4.86 5.91 -13.12
N GLU A 120 -4.85 7.17 -13.54
CA GLU A 120 -4.08 8.23 -12.87
C GLU A 120 -4.54 8.49 -11.44
N LEU A 121 -5.84 8.46 -11.17
CA LEU A 121 -6.35 8.51 -9.79
C LEU A 121 -5.85 7.31 -8.97
N ILE A 122 -5.96 6.10 -9.52
CA ILE A 122 -5.51 4.86 -8.87
C ILE A 122 -4.00 4.94 -8.56
N LYS A 123 -3.15 5.38 -9.49
CA LYS A 123 -1.71 5.56 -9.27
C LYS A 123 -1.41 6.54 -8.14
N ARG A 124 -2.11 7.68 -8.09
CA ARG A 124 -1.94 8.66 -7.01
C ARG A 124 -2.32 8.07 -5.66
N LEU A 125 -3.46 7.38 -5.59
CA LEU A 125 -3.87 6.72 -4.37
C LEU A 125 -2.82 5.69 -3.93
N MET A 126 -2.32 4.85 -4.86
CA MET A 126 -1.28 3.85 -4.58
C MET A 126 -0.03 4.45 -3.94
N ILE A 127 0.46 5.57 -4.49
CA ILE A 127 1.60 6.29 -3.91
C ILE A 127 1.25 6.80 -2.51
N SER A 128 0.08 7.42 -2.34
CA SER A 128 -0.35 7.94 -1.03
C SER A 128 -0.44 6.84 0.03
N SER A 129 -1.01 5.67 -0.29
CA SER A 129 -1.06 4.54 0.65
C SER A 129 0.33 4.00 0.97
N PHE A 130 1.21 3.92 -0.04
CA PHE A 130 2.58 3.47 0.15
C PHE A 130 3.36 4.40 1.08
N CYS A 131 3.31 5.71 0.83
CA CYS A 131 3.96 6.70 1.69
C CYS A 131 3.41 6.65 3.12
N LEU A 132 2.08 6.60 3.28
CA LEU A 132 1.44 6.56 4.60
C LEU A 132 1.78 5.28 5.37
N GLY A 133 1.75 4.11 4.70
CA GLY A 133 2.16 2.84 5.28
C GLY A 133 3.64 2.81 5.67
N SER A 134 4.51 3.40 4.86
CA SER A 134 5.94 3.53 5.17
C SER A 134 6.19 4.37 6.42
N VAL A 135 5.44 5.48 6.57
CA VAL A 135 5.50 6.32 7.78
C VAL A 135 5.05 5.53 9.01
N ILE A 136 3.94 4.79 8.91
CA ILE A 136 3.44 3.97 10.03
C ILE A 136 4.47 2.88 10.41
N LEU A 137 5.02 2.17 9.43
CA LEU A 137 6.09 1.18 9.65
C LEU A 137 7.30 1.79 10.34
N PHE A 138 7.75 2.97 9.88
CA PHE A 138 8.86 3.68 10.51
C PHE A 138 8.57 3.99 11.98
N VAL A 139 7.35 4.41 12.32
CA VAL A 139 6.95 4.68 13.70
C VAL A 139 6.89 3.40 14.54
N ILE A 140 6.35 2.31 14.01
CA ILE A 140 6.28 1.01 14.70
C ILE A 140 7.69 0.54 15.09
N PHE A 141 8.66 0.59 14.16
CA PHE A 141 10.01 0.06 14.43
C PHE A 141 10.90 1.01 15.24
N ASN A 142 10.79 2.34 15.06
CA ASN A 142 11.71 3.29 15.69
C ASN A 142 11.15 3.97 16.94
N TYR A 143 9.82 3.95 17.14
CA TYR A 143 9.16 4.66 18.24
C TYR A 143 8.15 3.77 18.99
N ASN A 144 8.37 2.45 19.01
CA ASN A 144 7.49 1.48 19.68
C ASN A 144 7.13 1.89 21.12
N ASN A 145 8.11 2.34 21.91
CA ASN A 145 7.88 2.79 23.29
C ASN A 145 6.83 3.92 23.42
N ARG A 146 6.61 4.73 22.37
CA ARG A 146 5.58 5.78 22.34
C ARG A 146 4.20 5.24 21.98
N LEU A 147 4.12 4.07 21.36
CA LEU A 147 2.88 3.35 21.06
C LEU A 147 2.43 2.47 22.22
N ASN A 148 3.37 2.07 23.09
CA ASN A 148 3.16 1.24 24.28
C ASN A 148 2.55 1.99 25.46
N THR A 149 1.52 2.80 25.19
CA THR A 149 0.80 3.56 26.23
C THR A 149 -0.65 3.10 26.28
N ASN A 150 -1.21 3.01 27.49
CA ASN A 150 -2.61 2.63 27.64
C ASN A 150 -3.53 3.75 27.14
N PHE A 151 -3.98 3.61 25.89
CA PHE A 151 -4.79 4.61 25.19
C PHE A 151 -6.07 4.97 25.95
N LEU A 152 -6.71 3.98 26.58
CA LEU A 152 -7.93 4.19 27.36
C LEU A 152 -7.68 5.15 28.53
N THR A 153 -6.55 5.00 29.21
CA THR A 153 -6.17 5.87 30.33
C THR A 153 -5.88 7.30 29.89
N ILE A 154 -5.38 7.50 28.65
CA ILE A 154 -5.14 8.84 28.10
C ILE A 154 -6.46 9.52 27.76
N ILE A 155 -7.38 8.81 27.08
CA ILE A 155 -8.67 9.38 26.70
C ILE A 155 -9.51 9.71 27.93
N THR A 156 -9.53 8.86 28.97
CA THR A 156 -10.38 9.13 30.14
C THR A 156 -9.94 10.34 30.94
N LYS A 157 -8.66 10.71 30.89
CA LYS A 157 -8.14 11.92 31.55
C LYS A 157 -8.32 13.18 30.70
N LEU A 158 -8.19 13.07 29.37
CA LEU A 158 -8.50 14.12 28.38
C LEU A 158 -7.95 15.53 28.72
N GLU A 159 -6.82 15.61 29.42
CA GLU A 159 -6.17 16.89 29.70
C GLU A 159 -5.35 17.33 28.48
N PHE A 160 -5.39 18.62 28.13
CA PHE A 160 -4.69 19.13 26.95
C PHE A 160 -3.19 18.82 26.95
N LYS A 161 -2.56 18.84 28.13
CA LYS A 161 -1.15 18.50 28.33
C LYS A 161 -0.85 17.04 27.97
N THR A 162 -1.66 16.09 28.45
CA THR A 162 -1.47 14.66 28.16
C THR A 162 -1.71 14.32 26.69
N VAL A 163 -2.63 15.04 26.02
CA VAL A 163 -2.82 14.91 24.56
C VAL A 163 -1.58 15.37 23.79
N PHE A 164 -1.00 16.50 24.16
CA PHE A 164 0.20 17.02 23.48
C PHE A 164 1.43 16.14 23.70
N GLU A 165 1.61 15.61 24.92
CA GLU A 165 2.66 14.65 25.25
C GLU A 165 2.51 13.32 24.49
N SER A 166 1.25 12.92 24.19
CA SER A 166 0.92 11.69 23.47
C SER A 166 0.71 11.90 21.95
N LYS A 167 1.18 13.01 21.37
CA LYS A 167 0.93 13.37 19.96
C LYS A 167 1.30 12.29 18.96
N THR A 168 2.40 11.57 19.18
CA THR A 168 2.84 10.48 18.29
C THR A 168 1.77 9.38 18.22
N LEU A 169 1.18 9.03 19.36
CA LEU A 169 0.16 7.99 19.45
C LEU A 169 -1.12 8.38 18.70
N PHE A 170 -1.60 9.62 18.88
CA PHE A 170 -2.77 10.13 18.15
C PHE A 170 -2.53 10.25 16.65
N LEU A 171 -1.35 10.74 16.24
CA LEU A 171 -0.98 10.85 14.83
C LEU A 171 -0.88 9.48 14.16
N THR A 172 -0.29 8.48 14.84
CA THR A 172 -0.23 7.11 14.33
C THR A 172 -1.63 6.53 14.20
N LEU A 173 -2.49 6.68 15.20
CA LEU A 173 -3.88 6.20 15.12
C LEU A 173 -4.63 6.83 13.94
N ALA A 174 -4.55 8.15 13.78
CA ALA A 174 -5.17 8.87 12.68
C ALA A 174 -4.62 8.41 11.31
N ALA A 175 -3.30 8.26 11.19
CA ALA A 175 -2.65 7.76 9.99
C ALA A 175 -3.09 6.34 9.64
N SER A 176 -3.22 5.45 10.64
CA SER A 176 -3.68 4.07 10.44
C SER A 176 -5.12 4.00 9.95
N LEU A 177 -6.02 4.80 10.53
CA LEU A 177 -7.41 4.88 10.07
C LEU A 177 -7.49 5.46 8.65
N ALA A 178 -6.70 6.50 8.36
CA ALA A 178 -6.61 7.08 7.02
C ALA A 178 -6.06 6.07 6.00
N LEU A 179 -5.05 5.25 6.37
CA LEU A 179 -4.52 4.21 5.50
C LEU A 179 -5.57 3.15 5.17
N ILE A 180 -6.33 2.69 6.16
CA ILE A 180 -7.43 1.74 5.95
C ILE A 180 -8.47 2.36 5.00
N GLY A 181 -8.88 3.60 5.24
CA GLY A 181 -9.85 4.30 4.40
C GLY A 181 -9.39 4.49 2.96
N ILE A 182 -8.16 4.96 2.76
CA ILE A 182 -7.55 5.13 1.42
C ILE A 182 -7.45 3.77 0.71
N SER A 183 -7.02 2.72 1.42
CA SER A 183 -6.87 1.39 0.83
C SER A 183 -8.23 0.80 0.44
N ALA A 184 -9.27 0.99 1.25
CA ALA A 184 -10.63 0.57 0.89
C ALA A 184 -11.15 1.33 -0.35
N TYR A 185 -10.92 2.65 -0.40
CA TYR A 185 -11.31 3.47 -1.54
C TYR A 185 -10.56 3.09 -2.83
N GLN A 186 -9.27 2.74 -2.72
CA GLN A 186 -8.48 2.18 -3.81
C GLN A 186 -9.09 0.92 -4.41
N ILE A 187 -9.49 -0.03 -3.57
CA ILE A 187 -10.13 -1.27 -4.02
C ILE A 187 -11.47 -0.97 -4.71
N PHE A 188 -12.27 -0.06 -4.15
CA PHE A 188 -13.53 0.36 -4.77
C PHE A 188 -13.31 0.93 -6.18
N GLU A 189 -12.34 1.83 -6.35
CA GLU A 189 -12.00 2.38 -7.67
C GLU A 189 -11.43 1.30 -8.61
N GLY A 190 -10.57 0.41 -8.08
CA GLY A 190 -9.96 -0.70 -8.82
C GLY A 190 -10.97 -1.74 -9.32
N ASP A 191 -11.94 -2.12 -8.50
CA ASP A 191 -13.03 -3.02 -8.89
C ASP A 191 -13.86 -2.40 -10.03
N GLY A 192 -14.25 -1.13 -9.88
CA GLY A 192 -14.92 -0.39 -10.94
C GLY A 192 -14.08 -0.31 -12.22
N PHE A 193 -12.77 -0.14 -12.10
CA PHE A 193 -11.85 -0.16 -13.25
C PHE A 193 -11.82 -1.53 -13.95
N SER A 194 -11.79 -2.62 -13.18
CA SER A 194 -11.78 -3.98 -13.71
C SER A 194 -13.07 -4.37 -14.44
N LYS A 195 -14.24 -3.89 -13.95
CA LYS A 195 -15.56 -4.17 -14.54
C LYS A 195 -15.79 -3.44 -15.86
N LEU A 196 -15.27 -2.22 -16.01
CA LEU A 196 -15.39 -1.44 -17.24
C LEU A 196 -14.74 -2.15 -18.45
N SER A 197 -13.63 -2.87 -18.21
CA SER A 197 -13.04 -3.74 -19.22
C SER A 197 -14.01 -4.81 -19.74
N ARG A 198 -14.87 -5.38 -18.85
CA ARG A 198 -15.80 -6.48 -19.15
C ARG A 198 -17.11 -6.04 -19.81
N GLN A 199 -17.63 -4.86 -19.48
CA GLN A 199 -18.91 -4.38 -20.04
C GLN A 199 -18.75 -3.87 -21.49
N GLN A 200 -17.71 -3.08 -21.78
CA GLN A 200 -17.39 -2.68 -23.16
C GLN A 200 -16.82 -3.83 -24.02
N LEU A 201 -16.63 -4.99 -23.40
CA LEU A 201 -16.29 -6.28 -24.00
C LEU A 201 -17.53 -6.92 -24.65
N MET A 202 -18.74 -6.66 -24.13
CA MET A 202 -20.01 -7.21 -24.63
C MET A 202 -20.72 -6.26 -25.62
N ASP A 203 -20.62 -4.94 -25.41
CA ASP A 203 -21.37 -3.95 -26.21
C ASP A 203 -20.75 -3.67 -27.60
N LYS A 204 -19.69 -4.38 -28.01
CA LYS A 204 -19.09 -4.27 -29.36
C LYS A 204 -19.26 -5.54 -30.22
N GLU A 205 -20.05 -6.50 -29.74
CA GLU A 205 -20.44 -7.70 -30.51
C GLU A 205 -21.87 -7.61 -31.07
N LYS A 206 -22.42 -6.38 -31.15
CA LYS A 206 -23.61 -6.04 -31.95
C LYS A 206 -23.23 -4.97 -32.96
#